data_AF-B0BER5-F1
#
_entry.id   AF-B0BER5-F1
#
_cell.length_a   1.000
_cell.length_b   1.000
_cell.length_c   1.000
_cell.angle_alpha   90.00
_cell.angle_beta   90.00
_cell.angle_gamma   90.00
#
_symmetry.space_group_name_H-M   'P 1'
#
loop_
_entity.id
_entity.type
_entity.pdbx_description
1 polymer ?
#
loop_
_entity_poly.entity_id
_entity_poly.type
_entity_poly.pdbx_seq_one_letter_code
_entity_poly.pdbx_strand_id
1 'polypeptide(L)' 'IATSSILLISVPVVFASPDGWSSNKNVVFSGTSLWIGLVFLVGILNSL' A
#
# COMPACT_ATOMS: atom_id res chain seq x y z
N ILE A 1 4.76 9.68 0.50
CA ILE A 1 3.83 10.36 -0.45
C ILE A 1 3.57 9.48 -1.66
N ALA A 2 4.58 9.14 -2.48
CA ALA A 2 4.41 8.28 -3.65
C ALA A 2 3.70 6.95 -3.34
N THR A 3 4.13 6.23 -2.29
CA THR A 3 3.51 4.96 -1.86
C THR A 3 2.02 5.13 -1.52
N SER A 4 1.64 6.26 -0.90
CA SER A 4 0.25 6.57 -0.56
C SER A 4 -0.59 6.87 -1.80
N SER A 5 -0.06 7.63 -2.75
CA SER A 5 -0.74 7.91 -4.02
C SER A 5 -0.94 6.64 -4.85
N ILE A 6 0.06 5.75 -4.86
CA ILE A 6 -0.04 4.45 -5.54
C ILE A 6 -1.12 3.58 -4.90
N LEU A 7 -1.15 3.48 -3.57
CA LEU A 7 -2.18 2.70 -2.86
C LEU A 7 -3.58 3.28 -3.04
N LEU A 8 -3.73 4.61 -3.07
CA LEU A 8 -5.02 5.27 -3.31
C LEU A 8 -5.64 4.90 -4.67
N ILE A 9 -4.81 4.68 -5.69
CA ILE A 9 -5.27 4.32 -7.04
C ILE A 9 -5.39 2.80 -7.17
N SER A 10 -4.41 2.04 -6.68
CA SER A 10 -4.36 0.60 -6.85
C SER A 10 -5.43 -0.14 -6.06
N VAL A 11 -5.79 0.33 -4.87
CA VAL A 11 -6.79 -0.32 -4.01
C VAL A 11 -8.19 -0.32 -4.65
N PRO A 12 -8.76 0.83 -5.07
CA PRO A 12 -10.03 0.86 -5.80
C PRO A 12 -9.99 0.06 -7.09
N VAL A 13 -8.91 0.13 -7.86
CA VAL A 13 -8.77 -0.58 -9.14
C VAL A 13 -8.78 -2.10 -8.94
N VAL A 14 -8.04 -2.61 -7.95
CA VAL A 14 -8.02 -4.04 -7.62
C VAL A 14 -9.39 -4.53 -7.14
N PHE A 15 -10.14 -3.70 -6.41
CA PHE A 15 -11.47 -4.08 -5.94
C PHE A 15 -12.57 -3.93 -7.00
N ALA A 16 -12.42 -3.00 -7.95
CA ALA A 16 -13.39 -2.78 -9.02
C ALA A 16 -13.24 -3.76 -10.20
N SER A 17 -12.08 -4.42 -10.33
CA SER A 17 -11.80 -5.35 -11.44
C SER A 17 -12.35 -6.75 -11.14
N PRO A 18 -13.02 -7.42 -12.11
CA PRO A 18 -13.41 -8.83 -11.98
C PRO A 18 -12.17 -9.69 -11.67
N ASP A 19 -12.26 -10.58 -10.68
CA ASP A 19 -11.13 -11.39 -10.15
C ASP A 19 -9.90 -10.59 -9.66
N GLY A 20 -9.97 -9.26 -9.63
CA GLY A 20 -8.88 -8.38 -9.28
C GLY A 20 -8.33 -8.66 -7.89
N TRP A 21 -9.22 -8.92 -6.93
CA TRP A 21 -8.84 -9.33 -5.58
C TRP A 21 -8.10 -10.67 -5.55
N SER A 22 -8.58 -11.69 -6.26
CA SER A 22 -7.97 -13.03 -6.23
C SER A 22 -6.54 -12.99 -6.78
N SER A 23 -6.34 -12.28 -7.89
CA SER A 23 -5.05 -12.17 -8.58
C SER A 23 -4.06 -11.22 -7.88
N ASN A 24 -4.53 -10.09 -7.35
CA ASN A 24 -3.64 -9.01 -6.86
C ASN A 24 -3.54 -8.90 -5.34
N LYS A 25 -4.17 -9.81 -4.58
CA LYS A 25 -4.15 -9.83 -3.11
C LYS A 25 -2.75 -9.64 -2.52
N ASN A 26 -1.78 -10.39 -3.05
CA ASN A 26 -0.43 -10.38 -2.50
C ASN A 26 0.30 -9.04 -2.77
N VAL A 27 0.00 -8.41 -3.92
CA VAL A 27 0.54 -7.08 -4.27
C VAL A 27 -0.03 -6.02 -3.35
N VAL A 28 -1.34 -6.05 -3.07
CA VAL A 28 -1.99 -5.13 -2.12
C VAL A 28 -1.43 -5.31 -0.71
N PHE A 29 -1.25 -6.55 -0.25
CA PHE A 29 -0.66 -6.83 1.07
C PHE A 29 0.79 -6.34 1.17
N SER A 30 1.63 -6.62 0.18
CA SER A 30 3.02 -6.18 0.14
C SER A 30 3.14 -4.65 0.08
N GLY A 31 2.30 -3.99 -0.72
CA GLY A 31 2.27 -2.52 -0.79
C GLY A 31 1.84 -1.88 0.53
N THR A 32 0.84 -2.47 1.20
CA THR A 32 0.33 -1.97 2.48
C THR A 32 1.34 -2.19 3.61
N SER A 33 2.01 -3.34 3.66
CA SER A 33 3.04 -3.62 4.67
C SER A 33 4.26 -2.70 4.50
N LEU A 34 4.70 -2.45 3.27
CA LEU A 34 5.75 -1.48 2.96
C LEU A 34 5.34 -0.07 3.41
N TRP A 35 4.10 0.33 3.14
CA TRP A 35 3.59 1.64 3.54
C TRP A 35 3.57 1.82 5.06
N ILE A 36 3.10 0.83 5.81
CA ILE A 36 3.11 0.85 7.28
C ILE A 36 4.56 0.95 7.79
N GLY A 37 5.48 0.15 7.25
CA GLY A 37 6.91 0.20 7.61
C GLY A 37 7.52 1.58 7.38
N LEU A 38 7.20 2.23 6.25
CA LEU A 38 7.63 3.60 5.94
C LEU A 38 7.09 4.64 6.93
N VAL A 39 5.83 4.51 7.37
CA VAL A 39 5.23 5.41 8.37
C VAL A 39 5.98 5.31 9.71
N PHE A 40 6.25 4.10 10.18
CA PHE A 40 7.03 3.89 11.40
C PHE A 40 8.46 4.40 11.27
N LEU A 41 9.12 4.13 10.14
CA LEU A 41 10.49 4.61 9.89
C LEU A 41 10.57 6.13 9.94
N VAL A 42 9.64 6.83 9.28
CA VAL A 42 9.58 8.31 9.33
C VAL A 42 9.35 8.80 10.76
N GLY A 43 8.48 8.15 11.55
CA GLY A 43 8.26 8.50 12.94
C GLY A 43 9.52 8.34 13.81
N ILE A 44 10.28 7.26 13.62
CA ILE A 44 11.55 7.03 14.31
C ILE A 44 12.58 8.09 13.91
N LEU A 45 12.77 8.32 12.61
CA LEU A 45 13.72 9.31 12.09
C LEU A 45 13.37 10.74 12.51
N ASN A 46 12.10 11.05 12.73
CA ASN A 46 11.66 12.36 13.22
C ASN A 46 11.93 12.55 14.72
N SER A 47 12.01 11.45 15.46
CA SER A 47 12.26 11.46 16.91
C SER A 47 13.72 11.26 17.28
N LEU A 48 14.60 11.04 16.29
CA LEU A 48 16.05 10.87 16.42
C LEU A 48 16.76 12.19 16.11
#